data_AF-A0A3D5DWR9-F1
#
_entry.id   AF-A0A3D5DWR9-F1
#
_cell.length_a   1.000
_cell.length_b   1.000
_cell.length_c   1.000
_cell.angle_alpha   90.00
_cell.angle_beta   90.00
_cell.angle_gamma   90.00
#
_symmetry.space_group_name_H-M   'P 1'
#
loop_
_entity.id
_entity.type
_entity.pdbx_description
1 polymer ?
#
loop_
_entity_poly.entity_id
_entity_poly.type
_entity_poly.pdbx_seq_one_letter_code
_entity_poly.pdbx_strand_id
1 'polypeptide(L)'
;MAGIITISKGHDASYPWKQIGTSERSHDRAGTAGAGYYLSPAERGGEPPGIWTGKGVAELGLRPGGVVDRAVFEPLYGQHLDPRDPAGQARLGRAPGRYRPAEEI
;
A
#
# COMPACT_ATOMS: atom_id res chain seq x y z
N MET A 1 16.72 -6.12 -1.04
CA MET A 1 16.07 -6.49 -2.31
C MET A 1 14.71 -5.82 -2.30
N ALA A 2 14.39 -4.97 -3.27
CA ALA A 2 13.05 -4.38 -3.39
C ALA A 2 12.22 -5.30 -4.29
N GLY A 3 11.09 -5.81 -3.80
CA GLY A 3 10.15 -6.57 -4.62
C GLY A 3 9.29 -5.62 -5.45
N ILE A 4 8.99 -5.99 -6.69
CA ILE A 4 7.94 -5.29 -7.45
C ILE A 4 6.63 -5.98 -7.12
N ILE A 5 5.69 -5.24 -6.54
CA ILE A 5 4.33 -5.71 -6.25
C ILE A 5 3.38 -5.04 -7.24
N THR A 6 2.60 -5.86 -7.95
CA THR A 6 1.55 -5.37 -8.86
C THR A 6 0.20 -5.53 -8.19
N ILE A 7 -0.58 -4.44 -8.12
CA ILE A 7 -1.97 -4.49 -7.70
C ILE A 7 -2.83 -4.52 -8.97
N SER A 8 -3.50 -5.64 -9.21
CA SER A 8 -4.44 -5.81 -10.31
C SER A 8 -5.88 -5.61 -9.84
N LYS A 9 -6.79 -5.36 -10.79
CA LYS A 9 -8.23 -5.28 -10.51
C LYS A 9 -8.70 -6.54 -9.76
N GLY A 10 -9.35 -6.37 -8.60
CA GLY A 10 -9.84 -7.47 -7.76
C GLY A 10 -8.87 -7.92 -6.66
N HIS A 11 -7.65 -7.37 -6.60
CA HIS A 11 -6.76 -7.57 -5.45
C HIS A 11 -7.10 -6.64 -4.28
N ASP A 12 -6.79 -7.10 -3.07
CA ASP A 12 -6.90 -6.32 -1.83
C ASP A 12 -5.91 -5.15 -1.85
N ALA A 13 -6.45 -3.92 -1.89
CA ALA A 13 -5.66 -2.70 -1.85
C ALA A 13 -4.86 -2.54 -0.55
N SER A 14 -5.20 -3.28 0.51
CA SER A 14 -4.48 -3.29 1.79
C SER A 14 -3.18 -4.09 1.73
N TYR A 15 -2.93 -4.87 0.67
CA TYR A 15 -1.81 -5.80 0.57
C TYR A 15 -0.42 -5.16 0.86
N PRO A 16 -0.09 -3.96 0.35
CA PRO A 16 1.22 -3.33 0.62
C PRO A 16 1.51 -3.09 2.12
N TRP A 17 0.47 -2.87 2.93
CA TRP A 17 0.61 -2.64 4.38
C TRP A 17 1.00 -3.88 5.18
N LYS A 18 1.05 -5.07 4.55
CA LYS A 18 1.61 -6.26 5.21
C LYS A 18 3.11 -6.14 5.47
N GLN A 19 3.80 -5.29 4.70
CA GLN A 19 5.26 -5.11 4.80
C GLN A 19 5.65 -3.67 5.20
N ILE A 20 4.85 -2.66 4.82
CA ILE A 20 5.09 -1.26 5.17
C ILE A 20 4.72 -1.01 6.64
N GLY A 21 5.61 -0.36 7.40
CA GLY A 21 5.34 0.09 8.78
C GLY A 21 5.28 -1.04 9.83
N THR A 22 5.76 -2.24 9.52
CA THR A 22 5.81 -3.37 10.46
C THR A 22 6.93 -3.27 11.50
N SER A 23 7.79 -2.25 11.45
CA SER A 23 8.82 -1.99 12.46
C SER A 23 8.28 -1.52 13.80
N GLU A 24 7.20 -0.75 13.84
CA GLU A 24 6.68 -0.19 15.11
C GLU A 24 6.04 -1.26 16.01
N ARG A 25 5.69 -2.43 15.46
CA ARG A 25 5.21 -3.60 16.23
C ARG A 25 6.32 -4.54 16.73
N SER A 26 7.59 -4.15 16.55
CA SER A 26 8.77 -4.91 16.96
C SER A 26 9.59 -4.20 18.04
N HIS A 27 8.93 -3.57 19.02
CA HIS A 27 9.53 -3.45 20.34
C HIS A 27 9.19 -4.74 21.10
N ASP A 28 10.20 -5.43 21.63
CA ASP A 28 10.14 -6.60 22.55
C ASP A 28 10.48 -7.99 22.02
N ARG A 29 11.36 -8.15 21.03
CA ARG A 29 12.20 -9.36 20.99
C ARG A 29 13.66 -9.04 20.67
N ALA A 30 14.45 -8.87 21.74
CA ALA A 30 15.90 -8.92 21.68
C ALA A 30 16.34 -10.30 21.15
N GLY A 31 16.67 -10.37 19.86
CA GLY A 31 17.19 -11.57 19.22
C GLY A 31 18.64 -11.84 19.64
N THR A 32 18.89 -13.05 20.12
CA THR A 32 20.20 -13.59 20.47
C THR A 32 21.19 -13.49 19.30
N ALA A 33 22.40 -13.01 19.59
CA ALA A 33 23.52 -12.93 18.66
C ALA A 33 23.85 -14.31 18.04
N GLY A 34 23.66 -14.45 16.73
CA GLY A 34 24.10 -15.66 16.01
C GLY A 34 23.52 -15.90 14.61
N ALA A 35 22.38 -15.30 14.24
CA ALA A 35 21.65 -15.66 13.00
C ALA A 35 21.57 -14.52 11.95
N GLY A 36 22.51 -13.57 11.96
CA GLY A 36 22.39 -12.30 11.23
C GLY A 36 22.41 -12.33 9.70
N TYR A 37 22.69 -13.47 9.06
CA TYR A 37 22.94 -13.52 7.61
C TYR A 37 21.72 -13.91 6.74
N TYR A 38 20.61 -14.33 7.37
CA TYR A 38 19.31 -14.52 6.70
C TYR A 38 18.29 -13.46 7.06
N LEU A 39 18.68 -12.46 7.85
CA LEU A 39 17.73 -11.48 8.34
C LEU A 39 17.41 -10.46 7.24
N SER A 40 16.21 -10.60 6.68
CA SER A 40 15.71 -9.77 5.59
C SER A 40 15.45 -8.33 6.07
N PRO A 41 15.29 -7.34 5.16
CA PRO A 41 14.91 -5.97 5.54
C PRO A 41 13.70 -5.87 6.49
N ALA A 42 12.84 -6.88 6.52
CA ALA A 42 11.72 -6.99 7.46
C ALA A 42 12.16 -6.97 8.94
N GLU A 43 13.35 -7.48 9.29
CA GLU A 43 13.84 -7.50 10.67
C GLU A 43 14.59 -6.22 11.07
N ARG A 44 14.81 -5.29 10.14
CA ARG A 44 15.50 -4.03 10.40
C ARG A 44 14.59 -2.81 10.51
N GLY A 45 13.32 -2.94 10.15
CA GLY A 45 12.53 -1.73 9.90
C GLY A 45 11.21 -1.91 9.14
N GLY A 46 10.91 -3.08 8.58
CA GLY A 46 9.89 -3.17 7.54
C GLY A 46 10.29 -2.38 6.28
N GLU A 47 9.40 -2.31 5.29
CA GLU A 47 9.62 -1.41 4.14
C GLU A 47 9.26 0.04 4.51
N PRO A 48 10.02 1.04 4.03
CA PRO A 48 9.71 2.44 4.27
C PRO A 48 8.38 2.82 3.61
N PRO A 49 7.69 3.86 4.09
CA PRO A 49 6.49 4.38 3.43
C PRO A 49 6.75 4.70 1.96
N GLY A 50 5.80 4.34 1.08
CA GLY A 50 5.85 4.69 -0.32
C GLY A 50 5.76 6.20 -0.55
N ILE A 51 6.18 6.67 -1.72
CA ILE A 51 6.03 8.05 -2.18
C ILE A 51 5.26 8.13 -3.49
N TRP A 52 4.49 9.19 -3.68
CA TRP A 52 3.79 9.45 -4.95
C TRP A 52 4.76 9.91 -6.04
N THR A 53 4.73 9.26 -7.19
CA THR A 53 5.58 9.60 -8.35
C THR A 53 4.77 9.61 -9.66
N GLY A 54 5.28 10.31 -10.68
CA GLY A 54 4.63 10.43 -12.00
C GLY A 54 3.98 11.79 -12.27
N LYS A 55 3.75 12.10 -13.54
CA LYS A 55 3.27 13.42 -14.00
C LYS A 55 1.85 13.74 -13.53
N GLY A 56 0.97 12.73 -13.45
CA GLY A 56 -0.44 12.91 -13.07
C GLY A 56 -0.70 13.06 -11.56
N VAL A 57 0.32 12.98 -10.71
CA VAL A 57 0.14 13.05 -9.24
C VAL A 57 -0.47 14.38 -8.82
N ALA A 58 0.07 15.50 -9.32
CA ALA A 58 -0.45 16.83 -9.02
C ALA A 58 -1.86 17.04 -9.58
N GLU A 59 -2.16 16.48 -10.75
CA GLU A 59 -3.48 16.57 -11.40
C GLU A 59 -4.58 15.81 -10.62
N LEU A 60 -4.19 14.82 -9.83
CA LEU A 60 -5.03 14.10 -8.87
C LEU A 60 -5.09 14.78 -7.49
N GLY A 61 -4.55 15.98 -7.33
CA GLY A 61 -4.54 16.69 -6.05
C GLY A 61 -3.59 16.10 -5.02
N LEU A 62 -2.70 15.19 -5.43
CA LEU A 62 -1.68 14.58 -4.57
C LEU A 62 -0.36 15.35 -4.70
N ARG A 63 0.49 15.24 -3.68
CA ARG A 63 1.81 15.89 -3.67
C ARG A 63 2.87 14.99 -4.31
N PRO A 64 3.54 15.39 -5.41
CA PRO A 64 4.69 14.66 -5.94
C PRO A 64 5.81 14.54 -4.88
N GLY A 65 6.32 13.32 -4.70
CA GLY A 65 7.28 13.00 -3.63
C GLY A 65 6.68 12.98 -2.22
N GLY A 66 5.37 13.23 -2.07
CA GLY A 66 4.67 13.10 -0.81
C GLY A 66 4.53 11.64 -0.40
N VAL A 67 4.55 11.39 0.92
CA VAL A 67 4.34 10.05 1.48
C VAL A 67 2.93 9.56 1.17
N VAL A 68 2.82 8.28 0.83
CA VAL A 68 1.54 7.61 0.58
C VAL A 68 0.81 7.39 1.90
N ASP A 69 -0.35 8.01 2.04
CA ASP A 69 -1.29 7.75 3.13
C ASP A 69 -2.21 6.58 2.74
N ARG A 70 -2.35 5.62 3.66
CA ARG A 70 -3.27 4.48 3.53
C ARG A 70 -4.71 4.91 3.27
N ALA A 71 -5.16 5.94 3.99
CA ALA A 71 -6.52 6.46 3.90
C ALA A 71 -6.84 7.04 2.51
N VAL A 72 -5.82 7.44 1.75
CA VAL A 72 -5.96 7.92 0.36
C VAL A 72 -5.76 6.77 -0.62
N PHE A 73 -4.79 5.89 -0.38
CA PHE A 73 -4.43 4.82 -1.30
C PHE A 73 -5.50 3.75 -1.45
N GLU A 74 -6.05 3.25 -0.33
CA GLU A 74 -7.02 2.15 -0.38
C GLU A 74 -8.31 2.53 -1.14
N PRO A 75 -8.93 3.70 -0.91
CA PRO A 75 -10.04 4.16 -1.73
C PRO A 75 -9.69 4.35 -3.21
N LEU A 76 -8.51 4.93 -3.50
CA LEU A 76 -8.06 5.21 -4.86
C LEU A 76 -7.85 3.91 -5.65
N TYR A 77 -7.09 2.96 -5.13
CA TYR A 77 -6.77 1.73 -5.88
C TYR A 77 -7.77 0.60 -5.68
N GLY A 78 -8.46 0.55 -4.54
CA GLY A 78 -9.45 -0.48 -4.25
C GLY A 78 -10.84 -0.18 -4.79
N GLN A 79 -11.27 1.09 -4.77
CA GLN A 79 -12.63 1.50 -5.16
C GLN A 79 -12.66 2.45 -6.35
N HIS A 80 -11.50 2.93 -6.79
CA HIS A 80 -11.34 3.94 -7.82
C HIS A 80 -12.01 5.27 -7.44
N LEU A 81 -12.03 5.63 -6.15
CA LEU A 81 -12.54 6.94 -5.73
C LEU A 81 -11.54 8.04 -6.11
N ASP A 82 -12.06 9.15 -6.61
CA ASP A 82 -11.25 10.31 -6.97
C ASP A 82 -10.82 11.06 -5.69
N PRO A 83 -9.52 11.15 -5.37
CA PRO A 83 -9.04 11.79 -4.15
C PRO A 83 -9.29 13.31 -4.12
N ARG A 84 -9.68 13.90 -5.25
CA ARG A 84 -10.04 15.32 -5.35
C ARG A 84 -11.47 15.60 -4.93
N ASP A 85 -12.32 14.58 -4.86
CA ASP A 85 -13.72 14.75 -4.50
C ASP A 85 -13.88 14.70 -2.97
N PRO A 86 -14.20 15.83 -2.31
CA PRO A 86 -14.40 15.86 -0.88
C PRO A 86 -15.64 15.07 -0.43
N ALA A 87 -16.59 14.80 -1.33
CA ALA A 87 -17.76 13.97 -1.02
C ALA A 87 -17.46 12.47 -1.09
N GLY A 88 -16.34 12.07 -1.69
CA GLY A 88 -15.93 10.66 -1.83
C GLY A 88 -16.86 9.83 -2.73
N GLN A 89 -17.53 10.46 -3.70
CA GLN A 89 -18.53 9.82 -4.57
C GLN A 89 -18.01 9.67 -6.01
N ALA A 90 -17.21 10.62 -6.50
CA ALA A 90 -16.64 10.60 -7.82
C ALA A 90 -15.67 9.44 -7.98
N ARG A 91 -15.69 8.82 -9.16
CA ARG A 91 -14.86 7.68 -9.50
C ARG A 91 -13.96 7.98 -10.69
N LEU A 92 -12.73 7.49 -10.63
CA LEU A 92 -11.82 7.47 -11.76
C LEU A 92 -12.17 6.29 -12.68
N GLY A 93 -12.54 6.60 -13.92
CA GLY A 93 -12.91 5.58 -14.90
C GLY A 93 -14.13 4.76 -14.49
N ARG A 94 -14.07 3.44 -14.71
CA ARG A 94 -15.18 2.52 -14.38
C ARG A 94 -14.99 1.91 -12.99
N ALA A 95 -16.08 1.77 -12.24
CA ALA A 95 -16.07 1.06 -10.96
C ALA A 95 -15.49 -0.36 -11.08
N PRO A 96 -14.73 -0.85 -10.08
CA PRO A 96 -14.27 -2.22 -10.04
C PRO A 96 -15.43 -3.22 -10.20
N GLY A 97 -15.18 -4.33 -10.88
CA GLY A 97 -16.14 -5.43 -10.91
C GLY A 97 -16.20 -6.07 -9.52
N ARG A 98 -17.40 -6.43 -9.06
CA ARG A 98 -17.56 -7.26 -7.86
C ARG A 98 -17.34 -8.71 -8.25
N TYR A 99 -16.18 -9.26 -7.87
CA TYR A 99 -15.86 -10.67 -8.05
C TYR A 99 -16.16 -11.42 -6.75
N ARG A 100 -16.63 -12.66 -6.85
CA ARG A 100 -16.76 -13.52 -5.67
C ARG A 100 -15.35 -13.90 -5.15
N PRO A 101 -15.15 -13.95 -3.84
CA PRO A 101 -13.90 -14.42 -3.27
C PRO A 101 -13.74 -15.93 -3.55
N ALA A 102 -12.50 -16.43 -3.55
CA ALA A 102 -12.18 -17.79 -3.99
C ALA A 102 -12.85 -18.87 -3.13
N GLU A 103 -13.22 -18.52 -1.91
CA GLU A 103 -13.91 -19.37 -0.94
C GLU A 103 -15.41 -19.54 -1.24
N GLU A 104 -15.96 -18.79 -2.19
CA GLU A 104 -17.38 -18.79 -2.59
C GLU A 104 -17.63 -19.36 -4.01
N ILE A 105 -16.67 -20.11 -4.57
CA ILE A 105 -16.73 -20.76 -5.89
C ILE A 105 -16.90 -22.27 -5.73
#